data_AF-A0A4U1J5B6-F1
#
_entry.id   AF-A0A4U1J5B6-F1
#
_cell.length_a   1.000
_cell.length_b   1.000
_cell.length_c   1.000
_cell.angle_alpha   90.00
_cell.angle_beta   90.00
_cell.angle_gamma   90.00
#
_symmetry.space_group_name_H-M   'P 1'
#
loop_
_entity.id
_entity.type
_entity.pdbx_description
1 polymer ?
#
loop_
_entity_poly.entity_id
_entity_poly.type
_entity_poly.pdbx_seq_one_letter_code
_entity_poly.pdbx_strand_id
1 'polypeptide(L)'
;MLWVLATDLLRRHDHLLRLDRWHRLGYLAGLCESFVFWAVLLYVASRARGVFRVAVGGLFVLLFSVALGVEGAFHRQWNTYLTLDGQIHSKSVAHSLYGYLPLARPSLLFEVVLAIAASIGMLVFARRFVRPRRIPRLVAPILVPAVLVLAVKTPVSYRVVMSSPPDLLYFHGVTATVKENLDLTNDSPDLRVERRRPEPVPKLSAKPKRPRNVLLVLQESQRADVSCVAYDPAGDCATPFSNEAVPNRMPLHEMHAHDSTTAISISNIWSGVRPTEPRAVLHSVPLLWEYAAAAGWDTAYWTSQNLIFGNARLYVQDIPASHFAVATHLDTMADLDAGAYDALLTERVIEEFGELEEPFFAVVHYSNVHYPYVYDEKHAPFQPAVFKNAPELNDQFLNYYKNVVYLSDMAVGKLLRHVRETDKGARTVVVYTSDHGESFREHWQMGHTSSLYEEEIRVPTWIDAPAGTLAPEEEASIRAAEHAYVYHLDLAPTFLDLLGVWDDPALVPFRRRMIGHPLTRPERTIEPVPLTNCTGVWECAFRNWGAMQGPLKVQAREWDAEYHCFDLRTDPDEEKNLGEAACGSLPLFARSLYHVMPNVTPPGRPKVNWGK
;
A
#
# COMPACT_ATOMS: atom_id res chain seq x y z
N MET A 1 33.42 1.98 -7.01
CA MET A 1 33.44 3.44 -7.27
C MET A 1 32.85 3.80 -8.63
N LEU A 2 33.62 3.92 -9.72
CA LEU A 2 33.09 4.50 -10.99
C LEU A 2 31.78 3.88 -11.48
N TRP A 3 31.64 2.56 -11.43
CA TRP A 3 30.37 1.89 -11.74
C TRP A 3 29.22 2.39 -10.85
N VAL A 4 29.31 2.13 -9.53
CA VAL A 4 28.31 2.53 -8.52
C VAL A 4 27.95 4.00 -8.66
N LEU A 5 28.94 4.90 -8.66
CA LEU A 5 28.74 6.34 -8.76
C LEU A 5 28.08 6.75 -10.08
N ALA A 6 28.51 6.20 -11.23
CA ALA A 6 27.91 6.55 -12.51
C ALA A 6 26.47 6.02 -12.62
N THR A 7 26.21 4.78 -12.20
CA THR A 7 24.86 4.21 -12.22
C THR A 7 23.93 4.89 -11.23
N ASP A 8 24.44 5.38 -10.09
CA ASP A 8 23.64 6.08 -9.10
C ASP A 8 23.37 7.54 -9.51
N LEU A 9 24.35 8.24 -10.11
CA LEU A 9 24.10 9.54 -10.74
C LEU A 9 23.08 9.43 -11.88
N LEU A 10 23.17 8.41 -12.74
CA LEU A 10 22.21 8.20 -13.84
C LEU A 10 20.77 7.97 -13.36
N ARG A 11 20.58 7.49 -12.12
CA ARG A 11 19.27 7.14 -11.56
C ARG A 11 18.72 8.19 -10.59
N ARG A 12 19.59 8.79 -9.77
CA ARG A 12 19.24 9.65 -8.63
C ARG A 12 19.90 11.04 -8.66
N HIS A 13 20.32 11.58 -9.82
CA HIS A 13 20.99 12.88 -9.87
C HIS A 13 20.26 13.99 -9.11
N ASP A 14 18.97 14.21 -9.37
CA ASP A 14 18.17 15.25 -8.69
C ASP A 14 18.10 15.04 -7.18
N HIS A 15 17.86 13.79 -6.74
CA HIS A 15 17.86 13.43 -5.33
C HIS A 15 19.22 13.73 -4.67
N LEU A 16 20.33 13.28 -5.28
CA LEU A 16 21.69 13.49 -4.77
C LEU A 16 22.09 14.98 -4.73
N LEU A 17 21.51 15.83 -5.57
CA LEU A 17 21.68 17.28 -5.56
C LEU A 17 20.89 17.97 -4.44
N ARG A 18 19.73 17.43 -4.05
CA ARG A 18 18.89 17.96 -2.95
C ARG A 18 19.43 17.64 -1.55
N LEU A 19 20.33 16.65 -1.42
CA LEU A 19 20.94 16.26 -0.14
C LEU A 19 21.63 17.46 0.55
N ASP A 20 21.39 17.63 1.86
CA ASP A 20 22.10 18.63 2.65
C ASP A 20 23.60 18.30 2.80
N ARG A 21 24.34 19.18 3.50
CA ARG A 21 25.79 19.04 3.67
C ARG A 21 26.19 17.75 4.40
N TRP A 22 25.46 17.34 5.43
CA TRP A 22 25.78 16.16 6.22
C TRP A 22 25.43 14.88 5.48
N HIS A 23 24.26 14.83 4.85
CA HIS A 23 23.85 13.68 4.05
C HIS A 23 24.73 13.48 2.80
N ARG A 24 25.22 14.55 2.16
CA ARG A 24 26.24 14.45 1.10
C ARG A 24 27.57 13.89 1.62
N LEU A 25 28.02 14.30 2.81
CA LEU A 25 29.24 13.74 3.41
C LEU A 25 29.06 12.26 3.77
N GLY A 26 27.89 11.86 4.29
CA GLY A 26 27.53 10.46 4.53
C GLY A 26 27.55 9.62 3.25
N TYR A 27 26.94 10.12 2.18
CA TYR A 27 26.94 9.47 0.87
C TYR A 27 28.36 9.29 0.30
N LEU A 28 29.20 10.34 0.38
CA LEU A 28 30.60 10.27 -0.06
C LEU A 28 31.43 9.29 0.79
N ALA A 29 31.18 9.22 2.12
CA ALA A 29 31.82 8.23 2.98
C ALA A 29 31.41 6.79 2.61
N GLY A 30 30.11 6.56 2.36
CA GLY A 30 29.60 5.28 1.88
C GLY A 30 30.18 4.88 0.51
N LEU A 31 30.35 5.83 -0.42
CA LEU A 31 31.01 5.56 -1.71
C LEU A 31 32.48 5.16 -1.56
N CYS A 32 33.19 5.75 -0.59
CA CYS A 32 34.55 5.35 -0.24
C CYS A 32 34.58 3.92 0.35
N GLU A 33 33.63 3.58 1.22
CA GLU A 33 33.49 2.22 1.75
C GLU A 33 33.19 1.19 0.65
N SER A 34 32.15 1.43 -0.17
CA SER A 34 31.81 0.63 -1.34
C SER A 34 33.02 0.42 -2.26
N PHE A 35 33.82 1.48 -2.50
CA PHE A 35 35.06 1.35 -3.25
C PHE A 35 36.07 0.40 -2.60
N VAL A 36 36.36 0.56 -1.31
CA VAL A 36 37.30 -0.30 -0.58
C VAL A 36 36.82 -1.76 -0.57
N PHE A 37 35.53 -1.98 -0.30
CA PHE A 37 34.88 -3.28 -0.32
C PHE A 37 35.09 -4.00 -1.66
N TRP A 38 34.63 -3.41 -2.76
CA TRP A 38 34.76 -4.02 -4.09
C TRP A 38 36.21 -4.12 -4.55
N ALA A 39 37.09 -3.17 -4.19
CA ALA A 39 38.51 -3.22 -4.55
C ALA A 39 39.24 -4.39 -3.87
N VAL A 40 38.98 -4.65 -2.59
CA VAL A 40 39.55 -5.79 -1.86
C VAL A 40 39.07 -7.11 -2.46
N LEU A 41 37.76 -7.27 -2.66
CA LEU A 41 37.18 -8.49 -3.24
C LEU A 41 37.69 -8.75 -4.68
N LEU A 42 37.66 -7.73 -5.55
CA LEU A 42 38.18 -7.81 -6.92
C LEU A 42 39.68 -8.14 -6.94
N TYR A 43 40.47 -7.55 -6.04
CA TYR A 43 41.90 -7.85 -5.95
C TYR A 43 42.12 -9.33 -5.64
N VAL A 44 41.49 -9.85 -4.59
CA VAL A 44 41.60 -11.27 -4.19
C VAL A 44 41.11 -12.21 -5.30
N ALA A 45 39.95 -11.93 -5.91
CA ALA A 45 39.40 -12.69 -7.03
C ALA A 45 40.28 -12.67 -8.30
N SER A 46 41.01 -11.58 -8.54
CA SER A 46 41.99 -11.48 -9.62
C SER A 46 43.28 -12.26 -9.34
N ARG A 47 43.63 -12.49 -8.06
CA ARG A 47 44.89 -13.15 -7.65
C ARG A 47 44.75 -14.65 -7.35
N ALA A 48 43.55 -15.16 -7.14
CA ALA A 48 43.31 -16.57 -6.86
C ALA A 48 43.92 -17.50 -7.93
N ARG A 49 44.55 -18.60 -7.49
CA ARG A 49 45.31 -19.56 -8.33
C ARG A 49 44.78 -20.98 -8.16
N GLY A 50 45.17 -21.86 -9.08
CA GLY A 50 44.73 -23.26 -9.08
C GLY A 50 43.20 -23.37 -9.12
N VAL A 51 42.66 -24.37 -8.42
CA VAL A 51 41.21 -24.62 -8.32
C VAL A 51 40.41 -23.41 -7.83
N PHE A 52 40.96 -22.61 -6.90
CA PHE A 52 40.29 -21.44 -6.34
C PHE A 52 40.14 -20.27 -7.33
N ARG A 53 40.87 -20.27 -8.46
CA ARG A 53 40.78 -19.19 -9.47
C ARG A 53 39.39 -19.05 -10.06
N VAL A 54 38.70 -20.17 -10.28
CA VAL A 54 37.33 -20.18 -10.80
C VAL A 54 36.36 -19.83 -9.68
N ALA A 55 36.45 -20.51 -8.54
CA ALA A 55 35.54 -20.30 -7.40
C ALA A 55 35.50 -18.85 -6.89
N VAL A 56 36.65 -18.25 -6.54
CA VAL A 56 36.69 -16.87 -5.99
C VAL A 56 36.36 -15.84 -7.07
N GLY A 57 36.69 -16.12 -8.34
CA GLY A 57 36.29 -15.30 -9.47
C GLY A 57 34.77 -15.29 -9.69
N GLY A 58 34.15 -16.48 -9.66
CA GLY A 58 32.71 -16.66 -9.76
C GLY A 58 31.96 -16.04 -8.59
N LEU A 59 32.49 -16.17 -7.36
CA LEU A 59 31.90 -15.54 -6.17
C LEU A 59 31.89 -14.01 -6.27
N PHE A 60 32.98 -13.38 -6.75
CA PHE A 60 33.00 -11.93 -6.99
C PHE A 60 31.96 -11.52 -8.04
N VAL A 61 31.90 -12.23 -9.17
CA VAL A 61 30.91 -11.98 -10.24
C VAL A 61 29.48 -12.12 -9.70
N LEU A 62 29.20 -13.19 -8.95
CA LEU A 62 27.90 -13.44 -8.34
C LEU A 62 27.51 -12.32 -7.37
N LEU A 63 28.36 -12.02 -6.37
CA LEU A 63 28.06 -11.00 -5.36
C LEU A 63 27.83 -9.61 -5.99
N PHE A 64 28.67 -9.20 -6.95
CA PHE A 64 28.54 -7.93 -7.63
C PHE A 64 27.27 -7.85 -8.48
N SER A 65 26.98 -8.92 -9.24
CA SER A 65 25.85 -8.96 -10.15
C SER A 65 24.52 -9.06 -9.42
N VAL A 66 24.49 -9.78 -8.30
CA VAL A 66 23.35 -9.83 -7.40
C VAL A 66 23.13 -8.45 -6.77
N ALA A 67 24.11 -7.90 -6.04
CA ALA A 67 23.91 -6.61 -5.37
C ALA A 67 23.54 -5.47 -6.33
N LEU A 68 24.34 -5.20 -7.37
CA LEU A 68 24.12 -4.04 -8.22
C LEU A 68 23.19 -4.29 -9.41
N GLY A 69 22.97 -5.55 -9.80
CA GLY A 69 21.97 -5.91 -10.80
C GLY A 69 20.56 -5.93 -10.22
N VAL A 70 20.37 -6.43 -8.99
CA VAL A 70 19.08 -6.38 -8.29
C VAL A 70 18.74 -4.93 -7.93
N GLU A 71 19.66 -4.13 -7.42
CA GLU A 71 19.41 -2.71 -7.16
C GLU A 71 19.09 -1.92 -8.44
N GLY A 72 19.78 -2.23 -9.55
CA GLY A 72 19.46 -1.62 -10.85
C GLY A 72 18.07 -1.98 -11.35
N ALA A 73 17.69 -3.26 -11.25
CA ALA A 73 16.36 -3.74 -11.62
C ALA A 73 15.26 -3.24 -10.67
N PHE A 74 15.54 -3.12 -9.37
CA PHE A 74 14.58 -2.62 -8.38
C PHE A 74 14.30 -1.14 -8.61
N HIS A 75 15.34 -0.32 -8.80
CA HIS A 75 15.18 1.09 -9.15
C HIS A 75 14.52 1.28 -10.52
N ARG A 76 14.69 0.35 -11.46
CA ARG A 76 13.97 0.39 -12.73
C ARG A 76 12.47 0.11 -12.59
N GLN A 77 12.07 -0.64 -11.57
CA GLN A 77 10.67 -1.06 -11.34
C GLN A 77 9.91 -0.13 -10.38
N TRP A 78 10.62 0.52 -9.45
CA TRP A 78 10.04 1.30 -8.35
C TRP A 78 10.62 2.71 -8.18
N ASN A 79 11.60 3.11 -8.98
CA ASN A 79 12.33 4.38 -8.87
C ASN A 79 12.91 4.68 -7.46
N THR A 80 13.22 3.61 -6.73
CA THR A 80 13.90 3.62 -5.44
C THR A 80 14.79 2.37 -5.33
N TYR A 81 15.69 2.32 -4.36
CA TYR A 81 16.54 1.15 -4.11
C TYR A 81 15.90 0.15 -3.15
N LEU A 82 16.39 -1.09 -3.13
CA LEU A 82 15.85 -2.18 -2.33
C LEU A 82 16.39 -2.10 -0.89
N THR A 83 15.70 -1.29 -0.09
CA THR A 83 16.07 -0.98 1.29
C THR A 83 15.83 -2.15 2.26
N LEU A 84 16.23 -1.94 3.52
CA LEU A 84 15.96 -2.86 4.62
C LEU A 84 14.47 -3.16 4.77
N ASP A 85 13.59 -2.15 4.76
CA ASP A 85 12.13 -2.34 4.86
C ASP A 85 11.59 -3.18 3.69
N GLY A 86 12.09 -2.90 2.47
CA GLY A 86 11.75 -3.68 1.27
C GLY A 86 12.19 -5.15 1.32
N GLN A 87 13.17 -5.50 2.16
CA GLN A 87 13.67 -6.87 2.30
C GLN A 87 13.27 -7.59 3.59
N ILE A 88 12.95 -6.88 4.68
CA ILE A 88 12.78 -7.50 6.01
C ILE A 88 11.57 -8.45 6.03
N HIS A 89 10.49 -8.09 5.35
CA HIS A 89 9.32 -8.96 5.12
C HIS A 89 9.56 -10.02 4.02
N SER A 90 10.79 -10.49 3.81
CA SER A 90 11.06 -11.59 2.86
C SER A 90 10.83 -12.95 3.52
N LYS A 91 9.96 -13.77 2.90
CA LYS A 91 9.69 -15.17 3.26
C LYS A 91 10.94 -16.04 3.41
N SER A 92 12.01 -15.75 2.65
CA SER A 92 13.30 -16.40 2.86
C SER A 92 14.45 -15.55 2.32
N VAL A 93 15.67 -15.85 2.79
CA VAL A 93 16.92 -15.27 2.29
C VAL A 93 17.00 -15.37 0.75
N ALA A 94 16.57 -16.50 0.16
CA ALA A 94 16.59 -16.68 -1.29
C ALA A 94 15.67 -15.70 -2.05
N HIS A 95 14.56 -15.26 -1.45
CA HIS A 95 13.68 -14.25 -2.05
C HIS A 95 14.22 -12.82 -1.87
N SER A 96 14.79 -12.53 -0.69
CA SER A 96 15.49 -11.28 -0.41
C SER A 96 16.62 -11.03 -1.42
N LEU A 97 17.38 -12.07 -1.78
CA LEU A 97 18.47 -11.99 -2.76
C LEU A 97 18.09 -11.52 -4.19
N TYR A 98 16.80 -11.44 -4.53
CA TYR A 98 16.34 -10.84 -5.79
C TYR A 98 15.14 -9.88 -5.61
N GLY A 99 14.80 -9.50 -4.38
CA GLY A 99 13.74 -8.53 -4.08
C GLY A 99 12.33 -8.91 -4.54
N TYR A 100 12.07 -10.19 -4.84
CA TYR A 100 10.88 -10.70 -5.56
C TYR A 100 10.71 -10.22 -7.02
N LEU A 101 11.72 -9.58 -7.61
CA LEU A 101 11.60 -8.95 -8.91
C LEU A 101 11.15 -9.92 -10.02
N PRO A 102 10.25 -9.49 -10.92
CA PRO A 102 9.83 -10.25 -12.09
C PRO A 102 10.92 -10.23 -13.18
N LEU A 103 12.04 -10.93 -12.94
CA LEU A 103 13.20 -10.99 -13.85
C LEU A 103 12.91 -11.59 -15.25
N ALA A 104 11.69 -12.04 -15.51
CA ALA A 104 11.19 -12.34 -16.86
C ALA A 104 10.94 -11.07 -17.70
N ARG A 105 10.74 -9.90 -17.09
CA ARG A 105 10.61 -8.61 -17.78
C ARG A 105 11.96 -8.23 -18.41
N PRO A 106 12.08 -8.06 -19.74
CA PRO A 106 13.38 -7.84 -20.41
C PRO A 106 14.17 -6.63 -19.91
N SER A 107 13.45 -5.57 -19.52
CA SER A 107 14.01 -4.36 -18.92
C SER A 107 14.72 -4.62 -17.59
N LEU A 108 14.19 -5.51 -16.74
CA LEU A 108 14.78 -5.87 -15.46
C LEU A 108 15.92 -6.87 -15.63
N LEU A 109 15.76 -7.83 -16.54
CA LEU A 109 16.80 -8.79 -16.91
C LEU A 109 18.05 -8.08 -17.46
N PHE A 110 17.86 -7.00 -18.23
CA PHE A 110 18.96 -6.20 -18.77
C PHE A 110 19.88 -5.63 -17.67
N GLU A 111 19.33 -5.09 -16.58
CA GLU A 111 20.13 -4.53 -15.47
C GLU A 111 21.03 -5.60 -14.82
N VAL A 112 20.49 -6.82 -14.64
CA VAL A 112 21.23 -7.98 -14.11
C VAL A 112 22.31 -8.44 -15.10
N VAL A 113 21.98 -8.60 -16.38
CA VAL A 113 22.94 -9.00 -17.43
C VAL A 113 24.05 -7.97 -17.59
N LEU A 114 23.72 -6.67 -17.47
CA LEU A 114 24.66 -5.57 -17.52
C LEU A 114 25.65 -5.61 -16.33
N ALA A 115 25.17 -5.90 -15.12
CA ALA A 115 26.03 -6.10 -13.94
C ALA A 115 26.93 -7.35 -14.05
N ILE A 116 26.44 -8.44 -14.67
CA ILE A 116 27.24 -9.63 -15.00
C ILE A 116 28.35 -9.29 -15.99
N ALA A 117 28.02 -8.62 -17.10
CA ALA A 117 29.00 -8.21 -18.10
C ALA A 117 30.08 -7.28 -17.51
N ALA A 118 29.66 -6.33 -16.68
CA ALA A 118 30.57 -5.41 -15.99
C ALA A 118 31.51 -6.12 -15.00
N SER A 119 30.99 -7.02 -14.15
CA SER A 119 31.81 -7.75 -13.17
C SER A 119 32.80 -8.71 -13.82
N ILE A 120 32.40 -9.40 -14.90
CA ILE A 120 33.30 -10.21 -15.73
C ILE A 120 34.38 -9.32 -16.37
N GLY A 121 33.99 -8.18 -16.95
CA GLY A 121 34.91 -7.22 -17.55
C GLY A 121 35.96 -6.70 -16.55
N MET A 122 35.51 -6.28 -15.36
CA MET A 122 36.39 -5.86 -14.26
C MET A 122 37.34 -6.97 -13.81
N LEU A 123 36.85 -8.21 -13.67
CA LEU A 123 37.67 -9.35 -13.26
C LEU A 123 38.72 -9.72 -14.32
N VAL A 124 38.37 -9.70 -15.61
CA VAL A 124 39.31 -9.92 -16.73
C VAL A 124 40.34 -8.80 -16.81
N PHE A 125 39.91 -7.54 -16.69
CA PHE A 125 40.80 -6.38 -16.67
C PHE A 125 41.78 -6.44 -15.49
N ALA A 126 41.29 -6.71 -14.28
CA ALA A 126 42.11 -6.83 -13.09
C ALA A 126 43.13 -7.98 -13.21
N ARG A 127 42.73 -9.12 -13.79
CA ARG A 127 43.63 -10.26 -14.07
C ARG A 127 44.72 -9.92 -15.09
N ARG A 128 44.43 -9.08 -16.09
CA ARG A 128 45.36 -8.71 -17.17
C ARG A 128 46.32 -7.57 -16.79
N PHE A 129 45.84 -6.53 -16.10
CA PHE A 129 46.58 -5.28 -15.95
C PHE A 129 47.10 -4.98 -14.54
N VAL A 130 46.41 -5.41 -13.48
CA VAL A 130 46.86 -5.14 -12.10
C VAL A 130 48.08 -6.02 -11.80
N ARG A 131 49.23 -5.42 -11.48
CA ARG A 131 50.46 -6.13 -11.10
C ARG A 131 50.57 -6.27 -9.57
N PRO A 132 50.91 -7.46 -9.02
CA PRO A 132 50.90 -7.66 -7.58
C PRO A 132 52.17 -7.11 -6.93
N ARG A 133 52.05 -6.01 -6.17
CA ARG A 133 53.08 -5.58 -5.21
C ARG A 133 53.07 -6.52 -3.98
N ARG A 134 54.23 -6.71 -3.33
CA ARG A 134 54.38 -7.64 -2.19
C ARG A 134 53.37 -7.39 -1.07
N ILE A 135 53.23 -6.14 -0.63
CA ILE A 135 52.41 -5.76 0.53
C ILE A 135 50.90 -6.01 0.28
N PRO A 136 50.25 -5.47 -0.77
CA PRO A 136 48.83 -5.75 -1.05
C PRO A 136 48.51 -7.24 -1.21
N ARG A 137 49.45 -8.05 -1.69
CA ARG A 137 49.26 -9.51 -1.85
C ARG A 137 49.14 -10.24 -0.51
N LEU A 138 49.79 -9.74 0.55
CA LEU A 138 49.69 -10.28 1.90
C LEU A 138 48.50 -9.68 2.66
N VAL A 139 48.26 -8.39 2.51
CA VAL A 139 47.25 -7.65 3.28
C VAL A 139 45.83 -7.88 2.78
N ALA A 140 45.58 -7.92 1.47
CA ALA A 140 44.21 -7.96 0.94
C ALA A 140 43.37 -9.18 1.42
N PRO A 141 43.90 -10.41 1.51
CA PRO A 141 43.14 -11.54 2.08
C PRO A 141 42.78 -11.34 3.56
N ILE A 142 43.64 -10.67 4.34
CA ILE A 142 43.42 -10.36 5.76
C ILE A 142 42.34 -9.29 5.92
N LEU A 143 42.18 -8.39 4.94
CA LEU A 143 41.13 -7.38 4.92
C LEU A 143 39.74 -7.92 4.51
N VAL A 144 39.63 -9.10 3.89
CA VAL A 144 38.34 -9.63 3.42
C VAL A 144 37.30 -9.73 4.56
N PRO A 145 37.60 -10.35 5.72
CA PRO A 145 36.64 -10.37 6.84
C PRO A 145 36.28 -8.97 7.35
N ALA A 146 37.26 -8.04 7.39
CA ALA A 146 37.04 -6.69 7.87
C ALA A 146 36.09 -5.89 6.95
N VAL A 147 36.25 -5.97 5.62
CA VAL A 147 35.33 -5.27 4.69
C VAL A 147 33.96 -5.93 4.64
N LEU A 148 33.86 -7.26 4.80
CA LEU A 148 32.57 -7.95 4.91
C LEU A 148 31.80 -7.54 6.18
N VAL A 149 32.49 -7.37 7.31
CA VAL A 149 31.88 -6.88 8.55
C VAL A 149 31.49 -5.40 8.43
N LEU A 150 32.32 -4.56 7.80
CA LEU A 150 32.04 -3.14 7.63
C LEU A 150 30.76 -2.89 6.82
N ALA A 151 30.63 -3.56 5.67
CA ALA A 151 29.50 -3.44 4.74
C ALA A 151 28.12 -3.88 5.30
N VAL A 152 28.07 -4.39 6.54
CA VAL A 152 26.84 -4.77 7.26
C VAL A 152 26.74 -4.14 8.66
N LYS A 153 27.69 -3.27 9.02
CA LYS A 153 27.79 -2.59 10.32
C LYS A 153 27.82 -1.07 10.21
N THR A 154 28.25 -0.50 9.09
CA THR A 154 28.17 0.94 8.85
C THR A 154 26.71 1.39 8.83
N PRO A 155 26.30 2.40 9.62
CA PRO A 155 24.94 2.92 9.55
C PRO A 155 24.59 3.43 8.15
N VAL A 156 23.47 2.97 7.60
CA VAL A 156 22.94 3.42 6.30
C VAL A 156 21.74 4.35 6.49
N SER A 157 21.61 5.35 5.62
CA SER A 157 20.43 6.20 5.50
C SER A 157 19.56 5.63 4.38
N TYR A 158 18.39 5.10 4.73
CA TYR A 158 17.58 4.26 3.84
C TYR A 158 16.07 4.57 3.81
N ARG A 159 15.52 5.24 4.83
CA ARG A 159 14.11 5.70 4.84
C ARG A 159 14.01 7.09 4.22
N VAL A 160 13.95 8.14 5.04
CA VAL A 160 13.66 9.52 4.63
C VAL A 160 14.64 10.07 3.59
N VAL A 161 15.95 10.04 3.85
CA VAL A 161 16.95 10.80 3.05
C VAL A 161 17.74 9.91 2.07
N MET A 162 17.61 8.59 2.16
CA MET A 162 18.27 7.61 1.28
C MET A 162 19.75 7.88 0.94
N SER A 163 20.52 8.50 1.85
CA SER A 163 21.85 9.06 1.54
C SER A 163 22.99 8.03 1.56
N SER A 164 22.70 6.78 1.21
CA SER A 164 23.67 5.68 1.12
C SER A 164 23.74 5.12 -0.32
N PRO A 165 24.90 4.57 -0.73
CA PRO A 165 25.02 3.87 -2.01
C PRO A 165 24.18 2.58 -2.07
N PRO A 166 23.73 2.17 -3.27
CA PRO A 166 22.84 1.02 -3.45
C PRO A 166 23.38 -0.30 -2.90
N ASP A 167 24.68 -0.57 -3.02
CA ASP A 167 25.27 -1.81 -2.51
C ASP A 167 25.27 -1.90 -0.97
N LEU A 168 25.44 -0.78 -0.27
CA LEU A 168 25.34 -0.78 1.20
C LEU A 168 23.88 -0.96 1.66
N LEU A 169 22.92 -0.34 0.97
CA LEU A 169 21.48 -0.56 1.21
C LEU A 169 21.14 -2.05 1.03
N TYR A 170 21.57 -2.63 -0.08
CA TYR A 170 21.37 -4.03 -0.41
C TYR A 170 21.91 -4.99 0.65
N PHE A 171 23.18 -4.84 1.05
CA PHE A 171 23.80 -5.73 2.04
C PHE A 171 23.18 -5.57 3.44
N HIS A 172 22.71 -4.38 3.79
CA HIS A 172 21.96 -4.16 5.03
C HIS A 172 20.61 -4.86 5.03
N GLY A 173 19.85 -4.78 3.93
CA GLY A 173 18.59 -5.51 3.76
C GLY A 173 18.78 -7.03 3.85
N VAL A 174 19.75 -7.58 3.12
CA VAL A 174 20.02 -9.03 3.14
C VAL A 174 20.45 -9.49 4.53
N THR A 175 21.26 -8.68 5.23
CA THR A 175 21.68 -8.98 6.60
C THR A 175 20.52 -8.92 7.59
N ALA A 176 19.59 -7.97 7.43
CA ALA A 176 18.35 -7.93 8.22
C ALA A 176 17.53 -9.20 7.99
N THR A 177 17.27 -9.58 6.72
CA THR A 177 16.57 -10.84 6.40
C THR A 177 17.27 -12.06 7.00
N VAL A 178 18.62 -12.12 6.98
CA VAL A 178 19.36 -13.24 7.59
C VAL A 178 19.20 -13.29 9.11
N LYS A 179 19.19 -12.15 9.82
CA LYS A 179 18.92 -12.12 11.27
C LYS A 179 17.49 -12.60 11.59
N GLU A 180 16.52 -12.11 10.82
CA GLU A 180 15.09 -12.49 10.89
C GLU A 180 14.80 -13.95 10.51
N ASN A 181 15.71 -14.62 9.80
CA ASN A 181 15.60 -16.05 9.46
C ASN A 181 16.44 -16.93 10.43
N LEU A 182 17.12 -16.31 11.40
CA LEU A 182 17.92 -16.97 12.44
C LEU A 182 17.42 -16.62 13.85
N ASP A 183 16.23 -16.01 13.95
CA ASP A 183 15.59 -15.55 15.19
C ASP A 183 16.49 -14.67 16.08
N LEU A 184 17.39 -13.90 15.44
CA LEU A 184 18.33 -12.97 16.10
C LEU A 184 17.73 -11.57 16.33
N THR A 185 16.66 -11.27 15.59
CA THR A 185 15.84 -10.06 15.63
C THR A 185 14.38 -10.48 15.40
N ASN A 186 13.44 -9.59 15.73
CA ASN A 186 12.01 -9.78 15.48
C ASN A 186 11.43 -8.46 14.96
N ASP A 187 12.10 -7.93 13.94
CA ASP A 187 11.89 -6.62 13.34
C ASP A 187 10.84 -6.68 12.21
N SER A 188 10.43 -7.88 11.76
CA SER A 188 9.29 -8.13 10.86
C SER A 188 8.11 -8.78 11.61
N PRO A 189 6.85 -8.52 11.19
CA PRO A 189 5.71 -9.37 11.52
C PRO A 189 5.92 -10.84 11.10
N ASP A 190 5.22 -11.74 11.81
CA ASP A 190 5.14 -13.18 11.55
C ASP A 190 4.52 -13.45 10.17
N LEU A 191 3.51 -12.66 9.78
CA LEU A 191 2.88 -12.73 8.46
C LEU A 191 3.58 -11.78 7.48
N ARG A 192 4.62 -12.29 6.81
CA ARG A 192 5.36 -11.61 5.74
C ARG A 192 4.57 -11.62 4.43
N VAL A 193 4.27 -10.48 3.82
CA VAL A 193 3.54 -10.39 2.54
C VAL A 193 4.27 -11.15 1.43
N GLU A 194 3.52 -11.81 0.53
CA GLU A 194 4.08 -12.51 -0.62
C GLU A 194 3.64 -11.92 -1.95
N ARG A 195 4.47 -12.13 -2.98
CA ARG A 195 4.10 -11.85 -4.36
C ARG A 195 2.88 -12.68 -4.76
N ARG A 196 1.77 -12.02 -5.11
CA ARG A 196 0.52 -12.67 -5.53
C ARG A 196 0.70 -13.60 -6.73
N ARG A 197 -0.19 -14.58 -6.83
CA ARG A 197 -0.30 -15.52 -7.97
C ARG A 197 -1.79 -15.74 -8.27
N PRO A 198 -2.46 -14.79 -8.94
CA PRO A 198 -3.88 -14.86 -9.21
C PRO A 198 -4.27 -16.15 -9.95
N GLU A 199 -5.42 -16.70 -9.60
CA GLU A 199 -6.14 -17.69 -10.38
C GLU A 199 -6.45 -17.10 -11.77
N PRO A 200 -6.18 -17.82 -12.88
CA PRO A 200 -6.44 -17.28 -14.21
C PRO A 200 -7.92 -16.98 -14.42
N VAL A 201 -8.25 -15.70 -14.63
CA VAL A 201 -9.60 -15.28 -15.02
C VAL A 201 -9.83 -15.69 -16.48
N PRO A 202 -10.88 -16.46 -16.81
CA PRO A 202 -11.24 -16.74 -18.20
C PRO A 202 -11.67 -15.45 -18.91
N LYS A 203 -11.58 -15.39 -20.24
CA LYS A 203 -12.07 -14.22 -20.99
C LYS A 203 -13.54 -13.96 -20.67
N LEU A 204 -13.82 -12.76 -20.19
CA LEU A 204 -15.17 -12.29 -19.86
C LEU A 204 -15.75 -11.51 -21.05
N SER A 205 -17.07 -11.49 -21.16
CA SER A 205 -17.82 -10.74 -22.18
C SER A 205 -18.53 -9.55 -21.52
N ALA A 206 -17.83 -8.42 -21.35
CA ALA A 206 -18.43 -7.17 -20.87
C ALA A 206 -19.71 -6.81 -21.66
N LYS A 207 -20.82 -6.62 -20.95
CA LYS A 207 -22.12 -6.17 -21.47
C LYS A 207 -22.75 -5.13 -20.54
N PRO A 208 -22.08 -3.99 -20.26
CA PRO A 208 -22.64 -2.96 -19.40
C PRO A 208 -23.92 -2.39 -20.04
N LYS A 209 -24.92 -2.05 -19.23
CA LYS A 209 -26.23 -1.57 -19.72
C LYS A 209 -26.13 -0.24 -20.49
N ARG A 210 -25.07 0.53 -20.23
CA ARG A 210 -24.68 1.75 -20.95
C ARG A 210 -23.17 1.79 -21.12
N PRO A 211 -22.64 2.35 -22.23
CA PRO A 211 -21.22 2.64 -22.35
C PRO A 211 -20.75 3.57 -21.23
N ARG A 212 -19.68 3.19 -20.53
CA ARG A 212 -19.10 3.94 -19.42
C ARG A 212 -17.63 3.58 -19.22
N ASN A 213 -16.88 4.49 -18.62
CA ASN A 213 -15.62 4.18 -17.93
C ASN A 213 -15.89 4.14 -16.42
N VAL A 214 -14.96 3.57 -15.65
CA VAL A 214 -15.07 3.47 -14.20
C VAL A 214 -13.79 3.97 -13.55
N LEU A 215 -13.92 4.94 -12.64
CA LEU A 215 -12.82 5.48 -11.85
C LEU A 215 -13.15 5.33 -10.35
N LEU A 216 -12.31 4.61 -9.63
CA LEU A 216 -12.30 4.61 -8.16
C LEU A 216 -11.33 5.69 -7.67
N VAL A 217 -11.83 6.64 -6.89
CA VAL A 217 -11.02 7.52 -6.04
C VAL A 217 -11.05 6.94 -4.63
N LEU A 218 -9.92 6.41 -4.19
CA LEU A 218 -9.74 5.84 -2.86
C LEU A 218 -8.92 6.81 -2.00
N GLN A 219 -9.45 7.13 -0.84
CA GLN A 219 -8.80 7.88 0.22
C GLN A 219 -8.29 6.95 1.32
N GLU A 220 -7.44 7.52 2.16
CA GLU A 220 -6.68 6.84 3.19
C GLU A 220 -7.04 7.47 4.55
N SER A 221 -7.48 6.68 5.53
CA SER A 221 -7.78 7.15 6.90
C SER A 221 -8.81 8.30 7.02
N GLN A 222 -9.64 8.55 5.99
CA GLN A 222 -10.62 9.64 5.95
C GLN A 222 -12.00 9.24 6.53
N ARG A 223 -12.45 9.95 7.57
CA ARG A 223 -13.76 9.74 8.23
C ARG A 223 -14.95 10.25 7.43
N ALA A 224 -16.12 9.62 7.61
CA ALA A 224 -17.38 10.06 7.01
C ALA A 224 -17.87 11.43 7.53
N ASP A 225 -17.79 11.65 8.85
CA ASP A 225 -18.38 12.80 9.55
C ASP A 225 -17.69 14.15 9.26
N VAL A 226 -16.42 14.14 8.86
CA VAL A 226 -15.69 15.35 8.43
C VAL A 226 -15.95 15.72 6.96
N SER A 227 -16.61 14.85 6.19
CA SER A 227 -16.63 14.90 4.73
C SER A 227 -18.03 15.16 4.16
N CYS A 228 -18.13 15.90 3.04
CA CYS A 228 -19.41 16.13 2.34
C CYS A 228 -19.85 14.89 1.55
N VAL A 229 -20.37 13.86 2.22
CA VAL A 229 -20.91 12.65 1.59
C VAL A 229 -22.01 13.01 0.58
N ALA A 230 -23.05 13.71 1.04
CA ALA A 230 -24.05 14.38 0.19
C ALA A 230 -23.55 15.75 -0.29
N TYR A 231 -24.18 16.31 -1.32
CA TYR A 231 -23.91 17.68 -1.75
C TYR A 231 -24.39 18.68 -0.69
N ASP A 232 -23.46 19.50 -0.21
CA ASP A 232 -23.73 20.59 0.72
C ASP A 232 -23.48 21.95 0.03
N PRO A 233 -24.51 22.77 -0.19
CA PRO A 233 -24.36 24.09 -0.78
C PRO A 233 -23.75 25.13 0.18
N ALA A 234 -23.66 24.86 1.50
CA ALA A 234 -22.96 25.73 2.45
C ALA A 234 -21.43 25.53 2.39
N GLY A 235 -20.99 24.28 2.26
CA GLY A 235 -19.57 23.92 2.22
C GLY A 235 -18.95 23.80 3.61
N ASP A 236 -19.72 23.38 4.61
CA ASP A 236 -19.32 23.37 6.03
C ASP A 236 -18.39 22.19 6.40
N CYS A 237 -18.25 21.21 5.50
CA CYS A 237 -17.36 20.05 5.66
C CYS A 237 -15.88 20.36 5.34
N ALA A 238 -14.98 19.42 5.66
CA ALA A 238 -13.56 19.50 5.30
C ALA A 238 -13.26 19.20 3.82
N THR A 239 -14.26 18.89 2.98
CA THR A 239 -14.09 18.51 1.56
C THR A 239 -14.86 19.41 0.57
N PRO A 240 -14.65 20.74 0.55
CA PRO A 240 -15.45 21.67 -0.25
C PRO A 240 -15.17 21.59 -1.77
N PHE A 241 -13.97 21.17 -2.21
CA PHE A 241 -13.57 21.15 -3.61
C PHE A 241 -14.09 19.94 -4.37
N SER A 242 -14.10 18.75 -3.78
CA SER A 242 -14.85 17.62 -4.35
C SER A 242 -16.35 17.86 -4.27
N ASN A 243 -16.83 18.49 -3.19
CA ASN A 243 -18.23 18.86 -3.03
C ASN A 243 -18.74 19.76 -4.18
N GLU A 244 -17.96 20.78 -4.56
CA GLU A 244 -18.22 21.65 -5.71
C GLU A 244 -18.11 20.92 -7.06
N ALA A 245 -17.11 20.04 -7.23
CA ALA A 245 -16.81 19.40 -8.51
C ALA A 245 -17.88 18.39 -8.97
N VAL A 246 -18.59 17.75 -8.04
CA VAL A 246 -19.57 16.68 -8.32
C VAL A 246 -20.90 16.87 -7.56
N PRO A 247 -21.68 17.94 -7.85
CA PRO A 247 -22.85 18.31 -7.06
C PRO A 247 -24.06 17.37 -7.24
N ASN A 248 -24.06 16.51 -8.27
CA ASN A 248 -25.16 15.59 -8.58
C ASN A 248 -24.91 14.14 -8.08
N ARG A 249 -23.85 13.94 -7.30
CA ARG A 249 -23.46 12.64 -6.74
C ARG A 249 -24.57 11.98 -5.91
N MET A 250 -24.57 10.67 -5.90
CA MET A 250 -25.43 9.84 -5.06
C MET A 250 -24.68 9.47 -3.77
N PRO A 251 -25.06 10.02 -2.60
CA PRO A 251 -24.42 9.70 -1.33
C PRO A 251 -24.73 8.29 -0.84
N LEU A 252 -23.83 7.73 -0.05
CA LEU A 252 -24.01 6.49 0.71
C LEU A 252 -23.57 6.77 2.15
N HIS A 253 -24.51 7.19 3.01
CA HIS A 253 -24.21 7.70 4.35
C HIS A 253 -23.73 6.62 5.33
N GLU A 254 -24.09 5.37 5.09
CA GLU A 254 -23.85 4.23 5.97
C GLU A 254 -22.91 3.21 5.31
N MET A 255 -21.86 3.69 4.61
CA MET A 255 -20.77 2.83 4.12
C MET A 255 -19.77 2.54 5.23
N HIS A 256 -19.51 1.25 5.45
CA HIS A 256 -18.60 0.76 6.48
C HIS A 256 -17.47 -0.08 5.88
N ALA A 257 -16.24 0.24 6.30
CA ALA A 257 -15.07 -0.60 6.11
C ALA A 257 -15.19 -1.89 6.94
N HIS A 258 -14.40 -2.92 6.59
CA HIS A 258 -14.35 -4.17 7.36
C HIS A 258 -13.31 -4.16 8.48
N ASP A 259 -12.57 -3.06 8.58
CA ASP A 259 -11.35 -2.95 9.37
C ASP A 259 -10.96 -1.47 9.44
N SER A 260 -9.96 -1.17 10.24
CA SER A 260 -9.35 0.14 10.34
C SER A 260 -7.86 0.13 9.96
N THR A 261 -7.50 -0.59 8.89
CA THR A 261 -6.11 -0.70 8.43
C THR A 261 -6.03 -0.79 6.90
N THR A 262 -5.50 0.23 6.23
CA THR A 262 -5.28 0.34 4.77
C THR A 262 -5.10 -1.00 4.05
N ALA A 263 -4.13 -1.78 4.51
CA ALA A 263 -3.68 -3.02 3.92
C ALA A 263 -4.77 -4.10 3.85
N ILE A 264 -5.73 -4.06 4.78
CA ILE A 264 -6.85 -5.00 4.88
C ILE A 264 -8.00 -4.50 4.01
N SER A 265 -8.43 -3.25 4.19
CA SER A 265 -9.42 -2.59 3.33
C SER A 265 -9.11 -2.75 1.84
N ILE A 266 -7.88 -2.41 1.38
CA ILE A 266 -7.51 -2.60 -0.03
C ILE A 266 -7.60 -4.06 -0.49
N SER A 267 -7.31 -5.01 0.39
CA SER A 267 -7.44 -6.44 0.07
C SER A 267 -8.89 -6.84 -0.14
N ASN A 268 -9.84 -6.24 0.59
CA ASN A 268 -11.27 -6.56 0.51
C ASN A 268 -11.98 -5.79 -0.60
N ILE A 269 -11.76 -4.47 -0.72
CA ILE A 269 -12.31 -3.62 -1.79
C ILE A 269 -11.91 -4.17 -3.17
N TRP A 270 -10.65 -4.59 -3.35
CA TRP A 270 -10.15 -5.01 -4.65
C TRP A 270 -10.46 -6.47 -5.00
N SER A 271 -10.74 -7.35 -4.02
CA SER A 271 -11.01 -8.79 -4.27
C SER A 271 -12.48 -9.18 -4.12
N GLY A 272 -13.26 -8.42 -3.35
CA GLY A 272 -14.63 -8.75 -2.96
C GLY A 272 -14.77 -9.93 -1.99
N VAL A 273 -13.68 -10.49 -1.47
CA VAL A 273 -13.72 -11.60 -0.50
C VAL A 273 -13.35 -11.14 0.90
N ARG A 274 -13.88 -11.84 1.92
CA ARG A 274 -13.79 -11.49 3.34
C ARG A 274 -12.34 -11.38 3.85
N PRO A 275 -12.04 -10.52 4.84
CA PRO A 275 -10.72 -10.48 5.49
C PRO A 275 -10.35 -11.80 6.20
N THR A 276 -11.37 -12.58 6.58
CA THR A 276 -11.23 -13.90 7.22
C THR A 276 -10.94 -15.05 6.25
N GLU A 277 -10.83 -14.80 4.93
CA GLU A 277 -10.43 -15.84 3.98
C GLU A 277 -9.01 -16.35 4.27
N PRO A 278 -8.71 -17.64 4.03
CA PRO A 278 -7.37 -18.18 4.25
C PRO A 278 -6.31 -17.44 3.42
N ARG A 279 -5.11 -17.29 3.98
CA ARG A 279 -3.94 -16.68 3.32
C ARG A 279 -3.74 -17.12 1.87
N ALA A 280 -3.96 -18.42 1.58
CA ALA A 280 -3.83 -18.97 0.24
C ALA A 280 -4.85 -18.35 -0.74
N VAL A 281 -6.11 -18.16 -0.31
CA VAL A 281 -7.17 -17.51 -1.08
C VAL A 281 -6.85 -16.03 -1.30
N LEU A 282 -6.47 -15.29 -0.24
CA LEU A 282 -6.19 -13.85 -0.37
C LEU A 282 -4.98 -13.52 -1.27
N HIS A 283 -4.07 -14.47 -1.51
CA HIS A 283 -2.97 -14.32 -2.48
C HIS A 283 -3.26 -14.85 -3.89
N SER A 284 -4.36 -15.61 -4.07
CA SER A 284 -4.74 -16.23 -5.35
C SER A 284 -6.06 -15.72 -5.93
N VAL A 285 -6.91 -15.07 -5.14
CA VAL A 285 -8.12 -14.42 -5.64
C VAL A 285 -7.72 -13.32 -6.64
N PRO A 286 -8.32 -13.25 -7.85
CA PRO A 286 -8.10 -12.14 -8.77
C PRO A 286 -8.64 -10.83 -8.17
N LEU A 287 -8.00 -9.70 -8.50
CA LEU A 287 -8.51 -8.38 -8.14
C LEU A 287 -9.26 -7.74 -9.32
N LEU A 288 -9.84 -6.56 -9.09
CA LEU A 288 -10.59 -5.80 -10.09
C LEU A 288 -9.83 -5.62 -11.42
N TRP A 289 -8.52 -5.38 -11.39
CA TRP A 289 -7.70 -5.26 -12.60
C TRP A 289 -7.65 -6.57 -13.41
N GLU A 290 -7.47 -7.74 -12.78
CA GLU A 290 -7.50 -9.02 -13.48
C GLU A 290 -8.86 -9.33 -14.11
N TYR A 291 -9.97 -8.95 -13.46
CA TYR A 291 -11.32 -9.08 -14.05
C TYR A 291 -11.54 -8.10 -15.21
N ALA A 292 -11.15 -6.83 -15.06
CA ALA A 292 -11.29 -5.80 -16.08
C ALA A 292 -10.45 -6.13 -17.33
N ALA A 293 -9.19 -6.52 -17.16
CA ALA A 293 -8.33 -6.95 -18.26
C ALA A 293 -8.86 -8.22 -18.95
N ALA A 294 -9.39 -9.19 -18.20
CA ALA A 294 -10.05 -10.37 -18.78
C ALA A 294 -11.33 -10.04 -19.56
N ALA A 295 -11.98 -8.91 -19.25
CA ALA A 295 -13.12 -8.35 -19.96
C ALA A 295 -12.72 -7.47 -21.17
N GLY A 296 -11.42 -7.21 -21.38
CA GLY A 296 -10.91 -6.36 -22.45
C GLY A 296 -11.02 -4.86 -22.18
N TRP A 297 -11.13 -4.46 -20.91
CA TRP A 297 -11.02 -3.06 -20.49
C TRP A 297 -9.55 -2.69 -20.29
N ASP A 298 -9.19 -1.44 -20.60
CA ASP A 298 -7.91 -0.88 -20.18
C ASP A 298 -7.92 -0.67 -18.65
N THR A 299 -6.75 -0.73 -17.99
CA THR A 299 -6.72 -0.61 -16.52
C THR A 299 -5.52 0.18 -16.00
N ALA A 300 -5.74 0.93 -14.93
CA ALA A 300 -4.70 1.77 -14.31
C ALA A 300 -4.72 1.71 -12.78
N TYR A 301 -3.54 1.92 -12.18
CA TYR A 301 -3.40 2.14 -10.73
C TYR A 301 -2.37 3.21 -10.44
N TRP A 302 -2.80 4.29 -9.82
CA TRP A 302 -1.91 5.36 -9.36
C TRP A 302 -2.10 5.58 -7.88
N THR A 303 -1.01 5.70 -7.14
CA THR A 303 -1.06 5.99 -5.70
C THR A 303 0.04 6.91 -5.22
N SER A 304 -0.28 7.77 -4.25
CA SER A 304 0.69 8.54 -3.46
C SER A 304 1.26 7.72 -2.30
N GLN A 305 0.77 6.50 -2.03
CA GLN A 305 1.33 5.60 -1.02
C GLN A 305 2.70 5.05 -1.42
N ASN A 306 3.61 4.97 -0.43
CA ASN A 306 4.91 4.36 -0.61
C ASN A 306 4.82 2.85 -0.38
N LEU A 307 4.67 2.10 -1.47
CA LEU A 307 4.44 0.65 -1.41
C LEU A 307 5.61 -0.20 -0.90
N ILE A 308 6.70 0.42 -0.43
CA ILE A 308 7.69 -0.25 0.42
C ILE A 308 7.11 -0.50 1.83
N PHE A 309 6.24 0.38 2.33
CA PHE A 309 5.51 0.20 3.59
C PHE A 309 4.70 -1.11 3.56
N GLY A 310 4.81 -1.89 4.64
CA GLY A 310 4.23 -3.23 4.74
C GLY A 310 4.59 -4.19 3.58
N ASN A 311 5.61 -3.86 2.76
CA ASN A 311 5.89 -4.47 1.46
C ASN A 311 4.66 -4.59 0.52
N ALA A 312 3.72 -3.64 0.58
CA ALA A 312 2.46 -3.65 -0.18
C ALA A 312 2.66 -3.80 -1.70
N ARG A 313 3.80 -3.37 -2.22
CA ARG A 313 4.26 -3.60 -3.60
C ARG A 313 4.09 -5.05 -4.05
N LEU A 314 4.27 -6.04 -3.16
CA LEU A 314 4.22 -7.45 -3.50
C LEU A 314 2.80 -7.90 -3.88
N TYR A 315 1.78 -7.22 -3.33
CA TYR A 315 0.37 -7.47 -3.60
C TYR A 315 -0.04 -6.93 -4.99
N VAL A 316 0.49 -5.78 -5.41
CA VAL A 316 0.05 -5.07 -6.62
C VAL A 316 1.00 -5.12 -7.82
N GLN A 317 2.28 -5.51 -7.68
CA GLN A 317 3.30 -5.40 -8.76
C GLN A 317 3.03 -6.14 -10.08
N ASP A 318 2.04 -7.03 -10.11
CA ASP A 318 1.66 -7.85 -11.26
C ASP A 318 0.19 -7.66 -11.69
N ILE A 319 -0.51 -6.66 -11.17
CA ILE A 319 -1.82 -6.29 -11.73
C ILE A 319 -1.66 -5.89 -13.21
N PRO A 320 -2.59 -6.25 -14.10
CA PRO A 320 -2.49 -5.98 -15.54
C PRO A 320 -2.83 -4.53 -15.90
N ALA A 321 -2.15 -3.57 -15.27
CA ALA A 321 -2.30 -2.14 -15.52
C ALA A 321 -1.41 -1.66 -16.67
N SER A 322 -1.97 -0.86 -17.58
CA SER A 322 -1.25 -0.14 -18.64
C SER A 322 -0.50 1.06 -18.07
N HIS A 323 -1.14 1.79 -17.15
CA HIS A 323 -0.56 2.89 -16.38
C HIS A 323 -0.42 2.51 -14.91
N PHE A 324 0.78 2.71 -14.35
CA PHE A 324 1.10 2.35 -12.98
C PHE A 324 2.06 3.37 -12.35
N ALA A 325 1.63 4.07 -11.29
CA ALA A 325 2.52 4.91 -10.48
C ALA A 325 2.33 4.68 -8.97
N VAL A 326 3.40 4.91 -8.22
CA VAL A 326 3.46 4.86 -6.75
C VAL A 326 4.22 6.08 -6.25
N ALA A 327 4.21 6.34 -4.93
CA ALA A 327 4.87 7.52 -4.35
C ALA A 327 6.28 7.81 -4.90
N THR A 328 7.13 6.78 -4.98
CA THR A 328 8.52 6.89 -5.43
C THR A 328 8.68 7.17 -6.92
N HIS A 329 7.62 7.00 -7.73
CA HIS A 329 7.55 7.50 -9.12
C HIS A 329 7.18 8.99 -9.18
N LEU A 330 6.47 9.51 -8.17
CA LEU A 330 5.99 10.89 -8.09
C LEU A 330 7.03 11.81 -7.43
N ASP A 331 7.60 11.38 -6.31
CA ASP A 331 8.76 12.01 -5.67
C ASP A 331 9.76 10.95 -5.21
N THR A 332 11.02 11.11 -5.65
CA THR A 332 12.16 10.33 -5.13
C THR A 332 12.40 10.49 -3.63
N MET A 333 11.81 11.52 -3.00
CA MET A 333 11.83 11.77 -1.56
C MET A 333 10.47 11.54 -0.87
N ALA A 334 9.59 10.77 -1.50
CA ALA A 334 8.41 10.24 -0.84
C ALA A 334 8.77 9.55 0.48
N ASP A 335 8.11 9.95 1.56
CA ASP A 335 8.32 9.35 2.87
C ASP A 335 7.80 7.90 2.90
N LEU A 336 8.27 7.10 3.85
CA LEU A 336 7.81 5.70 3.97
C LEU A 336 6.37 5.61 4.47
N ASP A 337 5.99 6.49 5.41
CA ASP A 337 4.73 6.42 6.13
C ASP A 337 3.69 7.40 5.56
N ALA A 338 4.09 8.62 5.16
CA ALA A 338 3.19 9.60 4.54
C ALA A 338 3.04 9.46 3.00
N GLY A 339 4.05 8.88 2.34
CA GLY A 339 4.11 8.78 0.88
C GLY A 339 4.57 10.06 0.16
N ALA A 340 4.04 10.29 -1.04
CA ALA A 340 4.27 11.50 -1.84
C ALA A 340 3.10 12.48 -1.69
N TYR A 341 3.31 13.77 -1.95
CA TYR A 341 2.22 14.75 -1.92
C TYR A 341 1.07 14.37 -2.86
N ASP A 342 -0.17 14.35 -2.36
CA ASP A 342 -1.39 13.99 -3.12
C ASP A 342 -1.57 14.88 -4.37
N ALA A 343 -1.11 16.14 -4.31
CA ALA A 343 -1.07 17.02 -5.48
C ALA A 343 -0.23 16.46 -6.64
N LEU A 344 0.90 15.80 -6.37
CA LEU A 344 1.73 15.17 -7.40
C LEU A 344 1.04 13.94 -8.01
N LEU A 345 0.26 13.19 -7.23
CA LEU A 345 -0.60 12.13 -7.75
C LEU A 345 -1.65 12.71 -8.70
N THR A 346 -2.33 13.79 -8.29
CA THR A 346 -3.30 14.49 -9.15
C THR A 346 -2.68 14.97 -10.46
N GLU A 347 -1.51 15.64 -10.44
CA GLU A 347 -0.85 16.05 -11.70
C GLU A 347 -0.56 14.83 -12.60
N ARG A 348 -0.01 13.75 -12.02
CA ARG A 348 0.34 12.55 -12.77
C ARG A 348 -0.87 11.89 -13.44
N VAL A 349 -1.99 11.79 -12.71
CA VAL A 349 -3.23 11.26 -13.26
C VAL A 349 -3.78 12.17 -14.35
N ILE A 350 -3.73 13.50 -14.19
CA ILE A 350 -4.16 14.46 -15.20
C ILE A 350 -3.32 14.34 -16.49
N GLU A 351 -2.01 14.12 -16.39
CA GLU A 351 -1.14 13.87 -17.54
C GLU A 351 -1.53 12.58 -18.30
N GLU A 352 -1.82 11.49 -17.58
CA GLU A 352 -2.06 10.16 -18.18
C GLU A 352 -3.53 9.85 -18.50
N PHE A 353 -4.51 10.58 -17.96
CA PHE A 353 -5.95 10.32 -18.17
C PHE A 353 -6.35 10.44 -19.66
N GLY A 354 -5.67 11.34 -20.39
CA GLY A 354 -5.81 11.49 -21.84
C GLY A 354 -5.36 10.25 -22.64
N GLU A 355 -4.53 9.39 -22.05
CA GLU A 355 -3.89 8.25 -22.74
C GLU A 355 -4.70 6.93 -22.61
N LEU A 356 -5.49 6.76 -21.54
CA LEU A 356 -6.32 5.56 -21.28
C LEU A 356 -7.22 5.14 -22.47
N GLU A 357 -7.25 3.87 -22.83
CA GLU A 357 -8.14 3.37 -23.89
C GLU A 357 -9.57 3.11 -23.35
N GLU A 358 -10.61 3.69 -23.96
CA GLU A 358 -11.99 3.45 -23.52
C GLU A 358 -12.51 2.08 -24.05
N PRO A 359 -13.16 1.25 -23.20
CA PRO A 359 -13.52 1.50 -21.80
C PRO A 359 -12.38 1.15 -20.82
N PHE A 360 -12.21 1.97 -19.78
CA PHE A 360 -11.17 1.77 -18.75
C PHE A 360 -11.70 1.60 -17.32
N PHE A 361 -10.96 0.84 -16.52
CA PHE A 361 -11.08 0.76 -15.06
C PHE A 361 -9.82 1.33 -14.41
N ALA A 362 -9.95 2.50 -13.77
CA ALA A 362 -8.84 3.19 -13.12
C ALA A 362 -9.04 3.29 -11.61
N VAL A 363 -7.95 3.22 -10.85
CA VAL A 363 -7.93 3.48 -9.41
C VAL A 363 -6.89 4.55 -9.11
N VAL A 364 -7.31 5.61 -8.43
CA VAL A 364 -6.45 6.68 -7.89
C VAL A 364 -6.54 6.61 -6.38
N HIS A 365 -5.41 6.37 -5.72
CA HIS A 365 -5.36 6.03 -4.30
C HIS A 365 -4.45 7.00 -3.55
N TYR A 366 -5.08 7.95 -2.88
CA TYR A 366 -4.43 9.04 -2.12
C TYR A 366 -3.87 8.54 -0.77
N SER A 367 -3.02 9.33 -0.10
CA SER A 367 -2.32 8.88 1.13
C SER A 367 -2.12 9.93 2.21
N ASN A 368 -2.27 11.22 1.92
CA ASN A 368 -1.75 12.28 2.80
C ASN A 368 -2.57 12.52 4.07
N VAL A 369 -3.75 11.92 4.16
CA VAL A 369 -4.62 11.88 5.34
C VAL A 369 -4.15 10.82 6.37
N HIS A 370 -3.24 9.91 6.00
CA HIS A 370 -2.55 9.00 6.94
C HIS A 370 -1.64 9.75 7.93
N TYR A 371 -1.46 9.21 9.14
CA TYR A 371 -0.45 9.69 10.08
C TYR A 371 0.96 9.12 9.75
N PRO A 372 2.01 9.93 9.56
CA PRO A 372 2.12 11.35 9.92
C PRO A 372 1.56 12.28 8.86
N TYR A 373 0.56 13.06 9.25
CA TYR A 373 -0.21 13.91 8.35
C TYR A 373 0.61 14.91 7.54
N VAL A 374 0.25 15.09 6.27
CA VAL A 374 0.82 16.14 5.42
C VAL A 374 -0.02 17.42 5.55
N TYR A 375 0.60 18.49 6.04
CA TYR A 375 -0.08 19.75 6.37
C TYR A 375 0.58 20.97 5.73
N ASP A 376 -0.23 21.91 5.25
CA ASP A 376 0.21 23.24 4.81
C ASP A 376 -0.60 24.32 5.55
N GLU A 377 0.09 25.16 6.31
CA GLU A 377 -0.48 26.27 7.07
C GLU A 377 -1.26 27.26 6.19
N LYS A 378 -0.92 27.38 4.90
CA LYS A 378 -1.62 28.25 3.95
C LYS A 378 -3.01 27.74 3.56
N HIS A 379 -3.26 26.44 3.78
CA HIS A 379 -4.47 25.73 3.37
C HIS A 379 -5.16 25.10 4.59
N ALA A 380 -5.13 25.82 5.73
CA ALA A 380 -5.59 25.34 7.03
C ALA A 380 -6.74 26.20 7.62
N PRO A 381 -7.96 26.15 7.06
CA PRO A 381 -9.09 26.98 7.51
C PRO A 381 -9.65 26.62 8.90
N PHE A 382 -9.52 25.37 9.35
CA PHE A 382 -10.00 24.92 10.66
C PHE A 382 -9.01 25.31 11.75
N GLN A 383 -9.35 26.33 12.54
CA GLN A 383 -8.48 26.90 13.58
C GLN A 383 -9.21 27.03 14.93
N PRO A 384 -8.50 26.92 16.07
CA PRO A 384 -7.06 26.65 16.19
C PRO A 384 -6.71 25.19 15.88
N ALA A 385 -5.59 24.97 15.18
CA ALA A 385 -5.04 23.66 14.86
C ALA A 385 -3.61 23.49 15.43
N VAL A 386 -3.31 22.32 16.00
CA VAL A 386 -1.99 22.03 16.60
C VAL A 386 -1.58 20.58 16.36
N PHE A 387 -0.38 20.35 15.80
CA PHE A 387 0.23 19.02 15.69
C PHE A 387 0.79 18.52 17.05
N LYS A 388 -0.10 18.35 18.03
CA LYS A 388 0.17 17.76 19.34
C LYS A 388 -1.04 16.97 19.77
N ASN A 389 -0.93 15.65 19.77
CA ASN A 389 -2.00 14.74 20.18
C ASN A 389 -2.19 14.65 21.71
N ALA A 390 -1.98 15.74 22.46
CA ALA A 390 -2.24 15.75 23.91
C ALA A 390 -3.76 15.70 24.19
N PRO A 391 -4.25 15.01 25.23
CA PRO A 391 -5.69 14.93 25.53
C PRO A 391 -6.35 16.30 25.70
N GLU A 392 -5.68 17.25 26.33
CA GLU A 392 -6.14 18.62 26.52
C GLU A 392 -6.12 19.50 25.25
N LEU A 393 -5.57 18.99 24.14
CA LEU A 393 -5.51 19.65 22.83
C LEU A 393 -6.34 18.92 21.75
N ASN A 394 -7.23 18.01 22.15
CA ASN A 394 -7.88 17.07 21.24
C ASN A 394 -8.64 17.77 20.09
N ASP A 395 -9.43 18.80 20.40
CA ASP A 395 -10.16 19.58 19.39
C ASP A 395 -9.21 20.27 18.39
N GLN A 396 -8.04 20.72 18.84
CA GLN A 396 -7.05 21.34 17.98
C GLN A 396 -6.27 20.32 17.15
N PHE A 397 -6.16 19.08 17.60
CA PHE A 397 -5.62 17.97 16.82
C PHE A 397 -6.64 17.48 15.78
N LEU A 398 -7.93 17.43 16.12
CA LEU A 398 -9.02 17.15 15.17
C LEU A 398 -9.15 18.26 14.10
N ASN A 399 -9.02 19.54 14.49
CA ASN A 399 -8.95 20.64 13.51
C ASN A 399 -7.70 20.51 12.61
N TYR A 400 -6.57 20.08 13.15
CA TYR A 400 -5.37 19.81 12.35
C TYR A 400 -5.62 18.71 11.30
N TYR A 401 -6.27 17.60 11.68
CA TYR A 401 -6.72 16.57 10.75
C TYR A 401 -7.72 17.09 9.70
N LYS A 402 -8.70 17.90 10.08
CA LYS A 402 -9.64 18.53 9.12
C LYS A 402 -8.91 19.40 8.08
N ASN A 403 -7.83 20.08 8.46
CA ASN A 403 -6.98 20.82 7.50
C ASN A 403 -6.21 19.90 6.54
N VAL A 404 -5.84 18.70 6.98
CA VAL A 404 -5.16 17.69 6.17
C VAL A 404 -6.13 17.07 5.15
N VAL A 405 -7.35 16.75 5.60
CA VAL A 405 -8.47 16.34 4.72
C VAL A 405 -8.77 17.43 3.68
N TYR A 406 -8.82 18.70 4.10
CA TYR A 406 -9.00 19.84 3.19
C TYR A 406 -7.86 19.96 2.16
N LEU A 407 -6.61 19.75 2.55
CA LEU A 407 -5.46 19.79 1.65
C LEU A 407 -5.49 18.63 0.63
N SER A 408 -5.87 17.42 1.05
CA SER A 408 -6.06 16.29 0.12
C SER A 408 -7.26 16.54 -0.81
N ASP A 409 -8.37 17.09 -0.29
CA ASP A 409 -9.55 17.44 -1.08
C ASP A 409 -9.27 18.51 -2.14
N MET A 410 -8.34 19.45 -1.91
CA MET A 410 -7.85 20.35 -2.98
C MET A 410 -7.30 19.57 -4.18
N ALA A 411 -6.54 18.50 -3.93
CA ALA A 411 -5.98 17.63 -4.97
C ALA A 411 -7.07 16.77 -5.63
N VAL A 412 -8.00 16.20 -4.86
CA VAL A 412 -9.15 15.43 -5.38
C VAL A 412 -10.06 16.32 -6.23
N GLY A 413 -10.49 17.47 -5.72
CA GLY A 413 -11.36 18.40 -6.43
C GLY A 413 -10.73 18.92 -7.73
N LYS A 414 -9.39 19.10 -7.77
CA LYS A 414 -8.68 19.38 -9.03
C LYS A 414 -8.77 18.21 -10.02
N LEU A 415 -8.54 16.98 -9.57
CA LEU A 415 -8.70 15.79 -10.42
C LEU A 415 -10.14 15.67 -10.96
N LEU A 416 -11.14 15.79 -10.09
CA LEU A 416 -12.56 15.65 -10.45
C LEU A 416 -13.00 16.72 -11.47
N ARG A 417 -12.60 17.98 -11.28
CA ARG A 417 -12.85 19.04 -12.28
C ARG A 417 -12.20 18.71 -13.62
N HIS A 418 -10.91 18.35 -13.63
CA HIS A 418 -10.24 17.97 -14.87
C HIS A 418 -10.94 16.80 -15.57
N VAL A 419 -11.26 15.72 -14.85
CA VAL A 419 -12.01 14.58 -15.40
C VAL A 419 -13.31 15.08 -16.04
N ARG A 420 -14.14 15.84 -15.31
CA ARG A 420 -15.43 16.34 -15.81
C ARG A 420 -15.32 17.35 -16.96
N GLU A 421 -14.18 18.00 -17.14
CA GLU A 421 -13.87 18.87 -18.29
C GLU A 421 -13.47 18.09 -19.57
N THR A 422 -13.17 16.79 -19.48
CA THR A 422 -12.78 15.97 -20.64
C THR A 422 -13.95 15.22 -21.29
N ASP A 423 -13.82 14.99 -22.61
CA ASP A 423 -14.76 14.14 -23.37
C ASP A 423 -14.91 12.73 -22.78
N LYS A 424 -13.83 12.12 -22.27
CA LYS A 424 -13.88 10.80 -21.61
C LYS A 424 -14.62 10.86 -20.29
N GLY A 425 -14.40 11.90 -19.50
CA GLY A 425 -15.07 12.09 -18.21
C GLY A 425 -16.57 12.26 -18.31
N ALA A 426 -17.11 12.75 -19.43
CA ALA A 426 -18.55 12.71 -19.71
C ALA A 426 -19.13 11.28 -19.77
N ARG A 427 -18.28 10.25 -19.87
CA ARG A 427 -18.64 8.82 -19.81
C ARG A 427 -18.10 8.10 -18.56
N THR A 428 -17.37 8.78 -17.68
CA THR A 428 -16.74 8.14 -16.50
C THR A 428 -17.64 8.20 -15.28
N VAL A 429 -18.09 7.05 -14.81
CA VAL A 429 -18.66 6.89 -13.47
C VAL A 429 -17.51 6.96 -12.46
N VAL A 430 -17.63 7.84 -11.48
CA VAL A 430 -16.68 7.97 -10.37
C VAL A 430 -17.30 7.38 -9.12
N VAL A 431 -16.58 6.47 -8.47
CA VAL A 431 -16.89 5.96 -7.13
C VAL A 431 -15.82 6.49 -6.19
N TYR A 432 -16.23 7.17 -5.13
CA TYR A 432 -15.35 7.69 -4.09
C TYR A 432 -15.58 6.91 -2.80
N THR A 433 -14.52 6.54 -2.09
CA THR A 433 -14.56 6.01 -0.72
C THR A 433 -13.25 6.31 0.00
N SER A 434 -13.24 6.27 1.34
CA SER A 434 -12.02 5.99 2.10
C SER A 434 -11.85 4.48 2.31
N ASP A 435 -10.64 4.04 2.63
CA ASP A 435 -10.34 2.68 3.09
C ASP A 435 -10.79 2.45 4.54
N HIS A 436 -10.59 3.41 5.44
CA HIS A 436 -11.10 3.46 6.80
C HIS A 436 -11.15 4.90 7.32
N GLY A 437 -11.56 5.08 8.58
CA GLY A 437 -11.56 6.35 9.32
C GLY A 437 -10.40 6.45 10.32
N GLU A 438 -10.55 7.30 11.34
CA GLU A 438 -9.52 7.55 12.36
C GLU A 438 -10.09 8.09 13.69
N SER A 439 -9.61 7.59 14.84
CA SER A 439 -10.08 8.01 16.18
C SER A 439 -9.42 9.28 16.71
N PHE A 440 -10.24 10.11 17.35
CA PHE A 440 -9.88 11.33 18.08
C PHE A 440 -10.47 11.31 19.50
N ARG A 441 -10.24 10.21 20.23
CA ARG A 441 -10.61 9.98 21.65
C ARG A 441 -12.09 9.89 22.01
N GLU A 442 -12.98 9.74 21.04
CA GLU A 442 -14.39 9.38 21.29
C GLU A 442 -14.47 8.17 22.23
N HIS A 443 -13.73 7.11 21.89
CA HIS A 443 -13.56 5.91 22.73
C HIS A 443 -12.22 5.81 23.46
N TRP A 444 -11.60 6.96 23.80
CA TRP A 444 -10.26 7.10 24.39
C TRP A 444 -9.08 6.62 23.53
N GLN A 445 -9.36 6.23 22.28
CA GLN A 445 -8.39 5.75 21.30
C GLN A 445 -7.92 6.91 20.39
N MET A 446 -6.76 6.76 19.75
CA MET A 446 -6.16 7.82 18.94
C MET A 446 -5.43 7.20 17.76
N GLY A 447 -5.72 7.68 16.55
CA GLY A 447 -5.31 7.01 15.32
C GLY A 447 -6.28 5.88 14.95
N HIS A 448 -5.81 4.97 14.11
CA HIS A 448 -6.56 3.82 13.60
C HIS A 448 -5.89 2.49 14.01
N THR A 449 -6.25 1.37 13.37
CA THR A 449 -5.88 -0.03 13.71
C THR A 449 -6.33 -0.55 15.07
N SER A 450 -6.93 0.28 15.92
CA SER A 450 -7.02 0.03 17.36
C SER A 450 -8.41 -0.41 17.84
N SER A 451 -9.45 -0.14 17.04
CA SER A 451 -10.83 -0.56 17.31
C SER A 451 -11.59 -0.94 16.05
N LEU A 452 -12.90 -1.11 16.19
CA LEU A 452 -13.88 -1.18 15.10
C LEU A 452 -15.06 -0.22 15.37
N TYR A 453 -14.79 0.89 16.09
CA TYR A 453 -15.77 1.94 16.34
C TYR A 453 -16.08 2.76 15.09
N GLU A 454 -17.22 3.43 15.04
CA GLU A 454 -17.68 4.23 13.90
C GLU A 454 -16.64 5.23 13.40
N GLU A 455 -15.91 5.90 14.30
CA GLU A 455 -14.86 6.83 13.92
C GLU A 455 -13.71 6.15 13.14
N GLU A 456 -13.45 4.86 13.35
CA GLU A 456 -12.43 4.09 12.61
C GLU A 456 -12.97 3.37 11.38
N ILE A 457 -14.28 3.07 11.25
CA ILE A 457 -14.81 2.23 10.14
C ILE A 457 -15.88 2.89 9.25
N ARG A 458 -16.52 3.99 9.66
CA ARG A 458 -17.54 4.66 8.85
C ARG A 458 -16.89 5.66 7.89
N VAL A 459 -17.00 5.38 6.59
CA VAL A 459 -16.20 6.05 5.54
C VAL A 459 -17.04 6.88 4.55
N PRO A 460 -16.52 8.02 4.06
CA PRO A 460 -17.25 8.90 3.16
C PRO A 460 -17.35 8.29 1.77
N THR A 461 -18.56 7.96 1.33
CA THR A 461 -18.75 7.23 0.07
C THR A 461 -19.85 7.84 -0.78
N TRP A 462 -19.56 8.03 -2.07
CA TRP A 462 -20.54 8.52 -3.04
C TRP A 462 -20.23 8.04 -4.46
N ILE A 463 -21.25 8.05 -5.32
CA ILE A 463 -21.13 7.70 -6.74
C ILE A 463 -21.59 8.88 -7.59
N ASP A 464 -20.69 9.46 -8.39
CA ASP A 464 -21.02 10.48 -9.38
C ASP A 464 -21.03 9.88 -10.79
N ALA A 465 -22.21 9.82 -11.39
CA ALA A 465 -22.46 9.17 -12.67
C ALA A 465 -23.11 10.15 -13.65
N PRO A 466 -22.39 10.59 -14.72
CA PRO A 466 -22.94 11.47 -15.73
C PRO A 466 -24.20 10.89 -16.39
N ALA A 467 -25.14 11.76 -16.78
CA ALA A 467 -26.42 11.35 -17.36
C ALA A 467 -26.24 10.40 -18.56
N GLY A 468 -26.88 9.23 -18.50
CA GLY A 468 -26.80 8.20 -19.53
C GLY A 468 -25.65 7.19 -19.36
N THR A 469 -24.76 7.35 -18.38
CA THR A 469 -23.75 6.34 -18.02
C THR A 469 -24.34 5.18 -17.20
N LEU A 470 -25.46 5.41 -16.49
CA LEU A 470 -26.26 4.37 -15.82
C LEU A 470 -27.59 4.15 -16.54
N ALA A 471 -28.14 2.94 -16.42
CA ALA A 471 -29.52 2.65 -16.71
C ALA A 471 -30.42 3.13 -15.54
N PRO A 472 -31.69 3.49 -15.79
CA PRO A 472 -32.57 4.05 -14.76
C PRO A 472 -32.71 3.17 -13.52
N GLU A 473 -32.71 1.85 -13.67
CA GLU A 473 -32.78 0.90 -12.56
C GLU A 473 -31.46 0.75 -11.78
N GLU A 474 -30.30 1.01 -12.42
CA GLU A 474 -29.01 1.06 -11.71
C GLU A 474 -28.96 2.32 -10.83
N GLU A 475 -29.34 3.47 -11.38
CA GLU A 475 -29.40 4.74 -10.65
C GLU A 475 -30.42 4.70 -9.51
N ALA A 476 -31.63 4.19 -9.77
CA ALA A 476 -32.66 4.04 -8.74
C ALA A 476 -32.23 3.11 -7.60
N SER A 477 -31.47 2.05 -7.90
CA SER A 477 -30.90 1.17 -6.89
C SER A 477 -29.87 1.86 -6.00
N ILE A 478 -28.93 2.60 -6.60
CA ILE A 478 -27.90 3.34 -5.86
C ILE A 478 -28.56 4.41 -4.98
N ARG A 479 -29.51 5.19 -5.51
CA ARG A 479 -30.27 6.17 -4.72
C ARG A 479 -31.07 5.53 -3.58
N ALA A 480 -31.62 4.32 -3.77
CA ALA A 480 -32.28 3.58 -2.71
C ALA A 480 -31.33 3.06 -1.61
N ALA A 481 -30.01 3.15 -1.80
CA ALA A 481 -29.00 2.78 -0.80
C ALA A 481 -28.49 3.98 0.04
N GLU A 482 -29.00 5.20 -0.17
CA GLU A 482 -28.52 6.45 0.46
C GLU A 482 -28.36 6.38 1.99
N HIS A 483 -29.31 5.74 2.68
CA HIS A 483 -29.27 5.48 4.13
C HIS A 483 -29.31 3.97 4.46
N ALA A 484 -28.93 3.11 3.51
CA ALA A 484 -28.82 1.68 3.74
C ALA A 484 -27.40 1.35 4.23
N TYR A 485 -27.29 0.53 5.26
CA TYR A 485 -26.01 -0.06 5.67
C TYR A 485 -25.44 -0.87 4.50
N VAL A 486 -24.29 -0.43 4.02
CA VAL A 486 -23.54 -1.01 2.90
C VAL A 486 -22.08 -1.12 3.31
N TYR A 487 -21.36 -2.03 2.65
CA TYR A 487 -20.04 -2.46 3.13
C TYR A 487 -19.00 -2.46 2.01
N HIS A 488 -17.72 -2.39 2.36
CA HIS A 488 -16.64 -2.48 1.37
C HIS A 488 -16.66 -3.76 0.53
N LEU A 489 -17.20 -4.86 1.06
CA LEU A 489 -17.43 -6.09 0.27
C LEU A 489 -18.50 -5.93 -0.82
N ASP A 490 -19.35 -4.90 -0.80
CA ASP A 490 -20.31 -4.56 -1.86
C ASP A 490 -19.64 -3.80 -3.03
N LEU A 491 -18.47 -3.19 -2.81
CA LEU A 491 -17.79 -2.38 -3.82
C LEU A 491 -17.26 -3.24 -4.98
N ALA A 492 -16.59 -4.36 -4.72
CA ALA A 492 -16.09 -5.22 -5.80
C ALA A 492 -17.23 -5.80 -6.69
N PRO A 493 -18.33 -6.34 -6.12
CA PRO A 493 -19.57 -6.63 -6.84
C PRO A 493 -20.10 -5.46 -7.67
N THR A 494 -20.13 -4.25 -7.10
CA THR A 494 -20.58 -3.03 -7.79
C THR A 494 -19.70 -2.72 -8.99
N PHE A 495 -18.37 -2.77 -8.85
CA PHE A 495 -17.45 -2.58 -9.97
C PHE A 495 -17.65 -3.65 -11.05
N LEU A 496 -17.75 -4.93 -10.69
CA LEU A 496 -17.97 -6.01 -11.65
C LEU A 496 -19.30 -5.90 -12.41
N ASP A 497 -20.32 -5.30 -11.81
CA ASP A 497 -21.59 -4.99 -12.50
C ASP A 497 -21.49 -3.72 -13.37
N LEU A 498 -20.78 -2.68 -12.91
CA LEU A 498 -20.47 -1.49 -13.71
C LEU A 498 -19.63 -1.84 -14.96
N LEU A 499 -18.69 -2.78 -14.84
CA LEU A 499 -17.91 -3.35 -15.95
C LEU A 499 -18.78 -4.23 -16.88
N GLY A 500 -20.00 -4.57 -16.46
CA GLY A 500 -20.92 -5.41 -17.21
C GLY A 500 -20.56 -6.88 -17.27
N VAL A 501 -19.81 -7.39 -16.28
CA VAL A 501 -19.37 -8.80 -16.22
C VAL A 501 -20.04 -9.61 -15.10
N TRP A 502 -20.80 -8.97 -14.21
CA TRP A 502 -21.42 -9.64 -13.05
C TRP A 502 -22.28 -10.86 -13.42
N ASP A 503 -23.02 -10.81 -14.53
CA ASP A 503 -23.85 -11.91 -15.04
C ASP A 503 -23.13 -12.84 -16.03
N ASP A 504 -21.83 -12.65 -16.29
CA ASP A 504 -21.07 -13.57 -17.14
C ASP A 504 -20.98 -14.96 -16.48
N PRO A 505 -21.40 -16.06 -17.16
CA PRO A 505 -21.31 -17.41 -16.62
C PRO A 505 -19.89 -17.81 -16.18
N ALA A 506 -18.85 -17.23 -16.78
CA ALA A 506 -17.46 -17.51 -16.45
C ALA A 506 -16.99 -16.81 -15.16
N LEU A 507 -17.70 -15.77 -14.69
CA LEU A 507 -17.44 -15.12 -13.40
C LEU A 507 -18.02 -15.92 -12.20
N VAL A 508 -19.01 -16.79 -12.43
CA VAL A 508 -19.74 -17.53 -11.37
C VAL A 508 -18.83 -18.22 -10.32
N PRO A 509 -17.71 -18.88 -10.66
CA PRO A 509 -16.83 -19.50 -9.66
C PRO A 509 -16.17 -18.50 -8.70
N PHE A 510 -15.90 -17.28 -9.16
CA PHE A 510 -15.31 -16.20 -8.38
C PHE A 510 -16.40 -15.46 -7.58
N ARG A 511 -17.51 -15.12 -8.25
CA ARG A 511 -18.69 -14.46 -7.67
C ARG A 511 -19.22 -15.18 -6.44
N ARG A 512 -19.17 -16.52 -6.41
CA ARG A 512 -19.59 -17.34 -5.25
C ARG A 512 -18.74 -17.17 -3.98
N ARG A 513 -17.57 -16.52 -4.05
CA ARG A 513 -16.74 -16.20 -2.88
C ARG A 513 -17.03 -14.81 -2.32
N MET A 514 -17.69 -13.96 -3.09
CA MET A 514 -18.11 -12.62 -2.70
C MET A 514 -19.43 -12.73 -1.93
N ILE A 515 -19.50 -12.14 -0.74
CA ILE A 515 -20.76 -12.04 0.03
C ILE A 515 -21.50 -10.73 -0.22
N GLY A 516 -20.81 -9.72 -0.77
CA GLY A 516 -21.41 -8.44 -1.08
C GLY A 516 -22.31 -8.50 -2.32
N HIS A 517 -23.19 -7.52 -2.43
CA HIS A 517 -24.14 -7.36 -3.53
C HIS A 517 -23.89 -6.06 -4.30
N PRO A 518 -24.04 -6.02 -5.64
CA PRO A 518 -23.83 -4.78 -6.40
C PRO A 518 -24.85 -3.71 -6.02
N LEU A 519 -24.37 -2.51 -5.68
CA LEU A 519 -25.22 -1.35 -5.36
C LEU A 519 -26.08 -0.89 -6.55
N THR A 520 -25.68 -1.26 -7.77
CA THR A 520 -26.41 -1.14 -9.05
C THR A 520 -27.63 -2.06 -9.18
N ARG A 521 -27.89 -2.94 -8.21
CA ARG A 521 -29.02 -3.89 -8.19
C ARG A 521 -29.76 -3.83 -6.86
N PRO A 522 -31.07 -4.13 -6.79
CA PRO A 522 -31.86 -3.97 -5.55
C PRO A 522 -31.48 -4.91 -4.40
N GLU A 523 -30.75 -6.00 -4.66
CA GLU A 523 -30.26 -6.92 -3.63
C GLU A 523 -29.23 -6.23 -2.71
N ARG A 524 -29.29 -6.50 -1.40
CA ARG A 524 -28.42 -5.90 -0.37
C ARG A 524 -27.83 -6.97 0.53
N THR A 525 -26.66 -6.69 1.09
CA THR A 525 -25.95 -7.55 2.04
C THR A 525 -26.63 -7.48 3.41
N ILE A 526 -27.62 -8.35 3.60
CA ILE A 526 -28.40 -8.48 4.84
C ILE A 526 -27.86 -9.57 5.77
N GLU A 527 -26.86 -10.34 5.32
CA GLU A 527 -26.17 -11.35 6.10
C GLU A 527 -25.10 -10.70 7.00
N PRO A 528 -24.74 -11.29 8.15
CA PRO A 528 -23.66 -10.78 8.99
C PRO A 528 -22.33 -10.68 8.22
N VAL A 529 -21.73 -9.50 8.22
CA VAL A 529 -20.39 -9.28 7.67
C VAL A 529 -19.34 -9.36 8.78
N PRO A 530 -18.17 -9.97 8.54
CA PRO A 530 -17.05 -9.93 9.49
C PRO A 530 -16.39 -8.55 9.52
N LEU A 531 -15.89 -8.17 10.70
CA LEU A 531 -15.05 -6.98 10.91
C LEU A 531 -13.75 -7.39 11.60
N THR A 532 -12.56 -7.11 11.05
CA THR A 532 -11.30 -7.40 11.74
C THR A 532 -10.07 -6.69 11.19
N ASN A 533 -9.18 -6.25 12.08
CA ASN A 533 -7.89 -5.65 11.74
C ASN A 533 -6.78 -6.70 11.51
N CYS A 534 -7.15 -7.96 11.24
CA CYS A 534 -6.22 -9.06 10.94
C CYS A 534 -6.58 -9.71 9.58
N THR A 535 -5.59 -10.01 8.72
CA THR A 535 -5.82 -10.85 7.52
C THR A 535 -4.83 -12.00 7.41
N GLY A 536 -5.08 -12.91 6.47
CA GLY A 536 -4.06 -13.86 6.02
C GLY A 536 -2.90 -13.22 5.25
N VAL A 537 -2.94 -11.93 4.88
CA VAL A 537 -1.90 -11.27 4.07
C VAL A 537 -0.94 -10.47 4.94
N TRP A 538 -1.47 -9.56 5.75
CA TRP A 538 -0.76 -8.72 6.72
C TRP A 538 -1.16 -9.08 8.16
N GLU A 539 -0.18 -9.03 9.07
CA GLU A 539 -0.45 -9.20 10.50
C GLU A 539 -1.13 -7.96 11.10
N CYS A 540 -2.02 -8.18 12.07
CA CYS A 540 -2.62 -7.11 12.87
C CYS A 540 -1.57 -6.38 13.73
N ALA A 541 -1.66 -5.06 13.77
CA ALA A 541 -1.08 -4.26 14.86
C ALA A 541 -1.74 -4.65 16.19
N PHE A 542 -3.07 -4.47 16.25
CA PHE A 542 -3.93 -4.93 17.35
C PHE A 542 -4.99 -5.91 16.84
N ARG A 543 -5.36 -6.88 17.68
CA ARG A 543 -6.39 -7.87 17.36
C ARG A 543 -7.77 -7.31 17.68
N ASN A 544 -8.50 -6.87 16.66
CA ASN A 544 -9.89 -6.44 16.80
C ASN A 544 -10.80 -7.37 15.99
N TRP A 545 -11.85 -7.85 16.62
CA TRP A 545 -12.73 -8.90 16.12
C TRP A 545 -14.17 -8.42 16.23
N GLY A 546 -14.95 -8.52 15.17
CA GLY A 546 -16.32 -8.04 15.19
C GLY A 546 -17.18 -8.60 14.08
N ALA A 547 -18.44 -8.20 14.09
CA ALA A 547 -19.38 -8.47 13.02
C ALA A 547 -20.48 -7.42 13.02
N MET A 548 -21.07 -7.17 11.85
CA MET A 548 -22.14 -6.21 11.67
C MET A 548 -23.27 -6.81 10.84
N GLN A 549 -24.51 -6.43 11.13
CA GLN A 549 -25.68 -6.80 10.34
C GLN A 549 -26.71 -5.66 10.39
N GLY A 550 -26.73 -4.83 9.35
CA GLY A 550 -27.43 -3.55 9.40
C GLY A 550 -26.86 -2.70 10.56
N PRO A 551 -27.72 -2.04 11.38
CA PRO A 551 -27.26 -1.18 12.48
C PRO A 551 -26.73 -1.93 13.70
N LEU A 552 -26.89 -3.26 13.79
CA LEU A 552 -26.37 -4.03 14.91
C LEU A 552 -24.90 -4.36 14.65
N LYS A 553 -24.03 -3.92 15.57
CA LYS A 553 -22.58 -4.17 15.52
C LYS A 553 -22.11 -4.84 16.81
N VAL A 554 -21.20 -5.79 16.68
CA VAL A 554 -20.44 -6.35 17.80
C VAL A 554 -18.94 -6.17 17.55
N GLN A 555 -18.19 -5.82 18.59
CA GLN A 555 -16.73 -5.75 18.53
C GLN A 555 -16.08 -6.16 19.86
N ALA A 556 -14.86 -6.70 19.77
CA ALA A 556 -13.96 -6.95 20.88
C ALA A 556 -12.54 -6.57 20.43
N ARG A 557 -11.83 -5.78 21.25
CA ARG A 557 -10.44 -5.35 21.02
C ARG A 557 -9.46 -6.24 21.79
N GLU A 558 -8.16 -6.06 21.58
CA GLU A 558 -7.11 -6.95 22.16
C GLU A 558 -7.13 -7.01 23.70
N TRP A 559 -7.76 -6.06 24.39
CA TRP A 559 -7.91 -6.07 25.86
C TRP A 559 -9.32 -6.44 26.36
N ASP A 560 -10.31 -6.58 25.48
CA ASP A 560 -11.68 -6.93 25.87
C ASP A 560 -11.83 -8.46 26.08
N ALA A 561 -12.64 -8.87 27.06
CA ALA A 561 -12.87 -10.29 27.39
C ALA A 561 -14.18 -10.87 26.83
N GLU A 562 -15.05 -9.99 26.32
CA GLU A 562 -16.35 -10.27 25.72
C GLU A 562 -16.56 -9.36 24.51
N TYR A 563 -17.57 -9.61 23.69
CA TYR A 563 -17.99 -8.67 22.66
C TYR A 563 -18.89 -7.58 23.26
N HIS A 564 -18.58 -6.34 22.94
CA HIS A 564 -19.49 -5.22 23.17
C HIS A 564 -20.50 -5.15 22.01
N CYS A 565 -21.75 -4.82 22.31
CA CYS A 565 -22.87 -4.80 21.38
C CYS A 565 -23.48 -3.40 21.29
N PHE A 566 -23.73 -2.91 20.08
CA PHE A 566 -24.26 -1.58 19.80
C PHE A 566 -25.38 -1.64 18.75
N ASP A 567 -26.38 -0.75 18.86
CA ASP A 567 -27.40 -0.50 17.81
C ASP A 567 -27.24 0.94 17.32
N LEU A 568 -26.47 1.09 16.23
CA LEU A 568 -26.03 2.37 15.66
C LEU A 568 -27.19 3.29 15.23
N ARG A 569 -28.41 2.75 15.13
CA ARG A 569 -29.62 3.54 14.85
C ARG A 569 -30.10 4.35 16.06
N THR A 570 -29.73 3.91 17.25
CA THR A 570 -30.14 4.51 18.55
C THR A 570 -28.96 4.98 19.39
N ASP A 571 -27.77 4.49 19.07
CA ASP A 571 -26.48 4.75 19.72
C ASP A 571 -25.41 4.89 18.61
N PRO A 572 -25.50 5.92 17.74
CA PRO A 572 -24.58 6.09 16.60
C PRO A 572 -23.15 6.39 17.05
N ASP A 573 -22.98 6.91 18.26
CA ASP A 573 -21.68 7.24 18.87
C ASP A 573 -21.14 6.10 19.76
N GLU A 574 -21.80 4.92 19.78
CA GLU A 574 -21.41 3.70 20.52
C GLU A 574 -21.12 3.88 22.03
N GLU A 575 -21.75 4.88 22.67
CA GLU A 575 -21.54 5.18 24.09
C GLU A 575 -22.03 4.04 25.01
N LYS A 576 -22.97 3.20 24.54
CA LYS A 576 -23.73 2.27 25.39
C LYS A 576 -23.69 0.83 24.88
N ASN A 577 -22.66 0.11 25.33
CA ASN A 577 -22.61 -1.35 25.24
C ASN A 577 -23.88 -2.00 25.84
N LEU A 578 -24.68 -2.64 25.00
CA LEU A 578 -25.91 -3.35 25.35
C LEU A 578 -25.68 -4.76 25.92
N GLY A 579 -24.43 -5.24 25.87
CA GLY A 579 -24.02 -6.61 26.21
C GLY A 579 -24.32 -7.62 25.10
N GLU A 580 -23.49 -8.67 24.98
CA GLU A 580 -23.53 -9.63 23.86
C GLU A 580 -24.93 -10.11 23.46
N ALA A 581 -25.75 -10.47 24.45
CA ALA A 581 -27.08 -11.06 24.23
C ALA A 581 -28.05 -10.12 23.48
N ALA A 582 -27.83 -8.80 23.51
CA ALA A 582 -28.67 -7.83 22.81
C ALA A 582 -28.48 -7.88 21.28
N CYS A 583 -27.30 -8.28 20.79
CA CYS A 583 -26.98 -8.39 19.36
C CYS A 583 -27.33 -9.77 18.76
N GLY A 584 -28.17 -10.56 19.45
CA GLY A 584 -28.70 -11.83 18.97
C GLY A 584 -27.62 -12.84 18.59
N SER A 585 -27.54 -13.20 17.31
CA SER A 585 -26.59 -14.18 16.79
C SER A 585 -25.20 -13.62 16.42
N LEU A 586 -25.00 -12.30 16.41
CA LEU A 586 -23.72 -11.70 15.98
C LEU A 586 -22.50 -12.17 16.81
N PRO A 587 -22.55 -12.26 18.16
CA PRO A 587 -21.42 -12.76 18.94
C PRO A 587 -21.13 -14.26 18.70
N LEU A 588 -22.11 -15.04 18.25
CA LEU A 588 -21.94 -16.44 17.87
C LEU A 588 -21.33 -16.56 16.47
N PHE A 589 -21.78 -15.72 15.53
CA PHE A 589 -21.20 -15.61 14.19
C PHE A 589 -19.71 -15.22 14.26
N ALA A 590 -19.36 -14.17 15.00
CA ALA A 590 -17.98 -13.75 15.19
C ALA A 590 -17.12 -14.88 15.81
N ARG A 591 -17.60 -15.55 16.87
CA ARG A 591 -16.92 -16.74 17.43
C ARG A 591 -16.77 -17.89 16.44
N SER A 592 -17.73 -18.09 15.53
CA SER A 592 -17.64 -19.13 14.50
C SER A 592 -16.55 -18.86 13.46
N LEU A 593 -16.14 -17.61 13.27
CA LEU A 593 -15.07 -17.19 12.35
C LEU A 593 -13.70 -17.10 13.02
N TYR A 594 -13.62 -16.48 14.19
CA TYR A 594 -12.33 -16.13 14.83
C TYR A 594 -11.89 -17.11 15.95
N HIS A 595 -12.82 -17.92 16.46
CA HIS A 595 -12.61 -19.06 17.37
C HIS A 595 -12.12 -18.83 18.82
N VAL A 596 -11.27 -17.85 19.19
CA VAL A 596 -10.57 -17.86 20.53
C VAL A 596 -10.60 -16.59 21.43
N MET A 597 -11.28 -15.50 21.04
CA MET A 597 -11.20 -14.12 21.56
C MET A 597 -9.84 -13.40 21.31
N PRO A 598 -9.82 -12.07 21.05
CA PRO A 598 -8.61 -11.34 20.69
C PRO A 598 -7.56 -11.24 21.82
N ASN A 599 -8.02 -11.16 23.08
CA ASN A 599 -7.22 -11.03 24.31
C ASN A 599 -6.42 -12.30 24.69
N VAL A 600 -6.38 -13.31 23.83
CA VAL A 600 -5.41 -14.41 23.96
C VAL A 600 -4.06 -13.94 23.42
N THR A 601 -3.23 -13.36 24.30
CA THR A 601 -1.82 -13.07 23.99
C THR A 601 -1.15 -14.35 23.45
N PRO A 602 -0.61 -14.36 22.21
CA PRO A 602 0.06 -15.54 21.68
C PRO A 602 1.33 -15.81 22.50
N PRO A 603 1.74 -17.09 22.68
CA PRO A 603 2.97 -17.42 23.38
C PRO A 603 4.17 -16.72 22.74
N GLY A 604 4.82 -15.80 23.47
CA GLY A 604 6.01 -15.07 23.00
C GLY A 604 5.84 -13.55 22.92
N ARG A 605 4.63 -13.02 22.67
CA ARG A 605 4.41 -11.56 22.78
C ARG A 605 4.48 -11.17 24.28
N PRO A 606 5.30 -10.17 24.67
CA PRO A 606 5.33 -9.72 26.06
C PRO A 606 3.99 -9.08 26.45
N LYS A 607 3.52 -9.32 27.67
CA LYS A 607 2.36 -8.60 28.21
C LYS A 607 2.71 -7.12 28.32
N VAL A 608 2.12 -6.30 27.46
CA VAL A 608 2.29 -4.84 27.50
C VAL A 608 1.59 -4.31 28.76
N ASN A 609 2.35 -3.67 29.63
CA ASN A 609 1.82 -2.99 30.81
C ASN A 609 1.55 -1.53 30.45
N TRP A 610 0.29 -1.22 30.15
CA TRP A 610 -0.13 0.07 29.57
C TRP A 610 -0.12 1.25 30.55
N GLY A 611 0.26 1.05 31.81
CA GLY A 611 0.12 2.06 32.86
C GLY A 611 -1.32 2.16 33.39
N LYS A 612 -1.53 3.08 34.32
CA LYS A 612 -2.84 3.44 34.87
C LYS A 612 -3.11 4.92 34.62
#